data_AF-A0A5C3FSR8-F1
#
_entry.id   AF-A0A5C3FSR8-F1
#
_cell.length_a   1.000
_cell.length_b   1.000
_cell.length_c   1.000
_cell.angle_alpha   90.00
_cell.angle_beta   90.00
_cell.angle_gamma   90.00
#
_symmetry.space_group_name_H-M   'P 1'
#
loop_
_entity.id
_entity.type
_entity.pdbx_description
1 polymer ?
#
loop_
_entity_poly.entity_id
_entity_poly.type
_entity_poly.pdbx_seq_one_letter_code
_entity_poly.pdbx_strand_id
1 'polypeptide(L)'
;MSSNLARRNKSLKQMLQSEREAAMRAAGAKFKQRKKKDVQNKRLVGAALQAVARREERERAAKTEPESEPTPEVEQEDTHKEEEEEEEESKREVPTYSSVEAPPSLRPAKKYCDVTGLVAPYTDPKSTLRYHSVEVYEIIKQFGPGVDNAYLSLRGDASQIK
;
A
#
# COMPACT_ATOMS: atom_id res chain seq x y z
N MET A 1 26.76 -30.32 -9.34
CA MET A 1 27.67 -31.33 -9.92
C MET A 1 27.13 -32.73 -9.59
N SER A 2 26.70 -33.48 -10.60
CA SER A 2 26.25 -34.89 -10.60
C SER A 2 25.03 -35.34 -9.75
N SER A 3 23.86 -34.69 -9.90
CA SER A 3 22.59 -35.17 -9.31
C SER A 3 21.92 -36.31 -10.10
N ASN A 4 22.35 -36.56 -11.33
CA ASN A 4 21.74 -37.54 -12.22
C ASN A 4 22.17 -38.99 -11.93
N LEU A 5 23.36 -39.21 -11.35
CA LEU A 5 23.84 -40.56 -11.06
C LEU A 5 23.04 -41.23 -9.93
N ALA A 6 22.60 -40.44 -8.95
CA ALA A 6 21.80 -40.92 -7.82
C ALA A 6 20.30 -41.09 -8.11
N ARG A 7 19.81 -40.66 -9.29
CA ARG A 7 18.43 -40.87 -9.75
C ARG A 7 18.28 -42.16 -10.56
N ARG A 8 19.34 -42.63 -11.20
CA ARG A 8 19.32 -43.76 -12.15
C ARG A 8 18.99 -45.12 -11.52
N ASN A 9 19.28 -45.34 -10.24
CA ASN A 9 19.08 -46.62 -9.56
C ASN A 9 17.92 -46.62 -8.55
N LYS A 10 17.04 -45.61 -8.58
CA LYS A 10 15.93 -45.48 -7.62
C LYS A 10 14.60 -45.79 -8.29
N SER A 11 13.72 -46.48 -7.57
CA SER A 11 12.36 -46.72 -8.06
C SER A 11 11.57 -45.40 -8.12
N LEU A 12 10.57 -45.32 -9.01
CA LEU A 12 9.70 -44.15 -9.15
C LEU A 12 9.10 -43.70 -7.81
N LYS A 13 8.71 -44.67 -6.96
CA LYS A 13 8.19 -44.43 -5.62
C LYS A 13 9.20 -43.71 -4.72
N GLN A 14 10.47 -44.12 -4.75
CA GLN A 14 11.54 -43.49 -3.97
C GLN A 14 11.86 -42.08 -4.47
N MET A 15 11.81 -41.84 -5.78
CA MET A 15 12.01 -40.50 -6.35
C MET A 15 10.90 -39.55 -5.90
N LEU A 16 9.63 -39.93 -6.03
CA LEU A 16 8.50 -39.10 -5.62
C LEU A 16 8.48 -38.83 -4.11
N GLN A 17 8.83 -39.82 -3.28
CA GLN A 17 8.98 -39.62 -1.84
C GLN A 17 10.12 -38.63 -1.53
N SER A 18 11.27 -38.77 -2.18
CA SER A 18 12.41 -37.86 -1.96
C SER A 18 12.12 -36.42 -2.41
N GLU A 19 11.37 -36.24 -3.49
CA GLU A 19 10.96 -34.92 -3.98
C GLU A 19 9.93 -34.28 -3.05
N ARG A 20 8.97 -35.07 -2.53
CA ARG A 20 8.01 -34.61 -1.52
C ARG A 20 8.70 -34.20 -0.21
N GLU A 21 9.64 -35.00 0.27
CA GLU A 21 10.41 -34.67 1.48
C GLU A 21 11.33 -33.46 1.29
N ALA A 22 11.98 -33.34 0.12
CA ALA A 22 12.77 -32.17 -0.24
C ALA A 22 11.91 -30.91 -0.33
N ALA A 23 10.71 -31.00 -0.89
CA ALA A 23 9.75 -29.90 -0.95
C ALA A 23 9.29 -29.47 0.46
N MET A 24 8.98 -30.42 1.35
CA MET A 24 8.62 -30.13 2.74
C MET A 24 9.78 -29.49 3.51
N ARG A 25 11.01 -29.97 3.32
CA ARG A 25 12.21 -29.39 3.95
C ARG A 25 12.51 -27.98 3.41
N ALA A 26 12.33 -27.75 2.12
CA ALA A 26 12.49 -26.44 1.50
C ALA A 26 11.41 -25.44 1.98
N ALA A 27 10.15 -25.88 2.11
CA ALA A 27 9.08 -25.07 2.67
C ALA A 27 9.35 -24.70 4.14
N GLY A 28 9.79 -25.67 4.95
CA GLY A 28 10.18 -25.43 6.35
C GLY A 28 11.37 -24.49 6.50
N ALA A 29 12.37 -24.59 5.62
CA ALA A 29 13.52 -23.68 5.60
C ALA A 29 13.11 -22.24 5.24
N LYS A 30 12.23 -22.07 4.25
CA LYS A 30 11.67 -20.75 3.87
C LYS A 30 10.90 -20.12 5.03
N PHE A 31 10.13 -20.90 5.78
CA PHE A 31 9.40 -20.40 6.96
C PHE A 31 10.36 -19.92 8.06
N LYS A 32 11.41 -20.70 8.38
CA LYS A 32 12.43 -20.30 9.37
C LYS A 32 13.19 -19.04 8.95
N GLN A 33 13.54 -18.91 7.66
CA GLN A 33 14.19 -17.72 7.13
C GLN A 33 13.30 -16.48 7.22
N ARG A 34 12.00 -16.60 6.88
CA ARG A 34 11.02 -15.51 7.03
C ARG A 34 10.91 -15.07 8.50
N LYS A 35 10.75 -16.01 9.43
CA LYS A 35 10.68 -15.71 10.87
C LYS A 35 11.95 -15.02 11.39
N LYS A 36 13.14 -15.43 10.94
CA LYS A 36 14.40 -14.78 11.31
C LYS A 36 14.49 -13.34 10.79
N LYS A 37 14.03 -13.10 9.55
CA LYS A 37 13.97 -11.77 8.94
C LYS A 37 12.99 -10.84 9.67
N ASP A 38 11.82 -11.36 10.07
CA ASP A 38 10.83 -10.59 10.81
C ASP A 38 11.34 -10.15 12.19
N VAL A 39 12.06 -11.03 12.90
CA VAL A 39 12.69 -10.71 14.19
C VAL A 39 13.78 -9.64 14.02
N GLN A 40 14.58 -9.74 12.95
CA GLN A 40 15.62 -8.75 12.66
C GLN A 40 15.00 -7.38 12.32
N ASN A 41 13.95 -7.34 11.51
CA ASN A 41 13.23 -6.11 11.19
C ASN A 41 12.59 -5.47 12.44
N LYS A 42 11.98 -6.25 13.33
CA LYS A 42 11.43 -5.73 14.59
C LYS A 42 12.50 -5.09 15.48
N ARG A 43 13.69 -5.69 15.55
CA ARG A 43 14.83 -5.12 16.29
C ARG A 43 15.34 -3.81 15.70
N LEU A 44 15.43 -3.73 14.36
CA LEU A 44 15.85 -2.51 13.67
C LEU A 44 14.84 -1.37 13.86
N VAL A 45 13.54 -1.67 13.77
CA VAL A 45 12.47 -0.70 14.01
C VAL A 45 12.49 -0.19 15.46
N GLY A 46 12.68 -1.09 16.44
CA GLY A 46 12.82 -0.70 17.85
C GLY A 46 14.03 0.19 18.12
N ALA A 47 15.19 -0.13 17.51
CA ALA A 47 16.39 0.70 17.62
C ALA A 47 16.20 2.10 16.99
N ALA A 48 15.50 2.19 15.85
CA ALA A 48 15.18 3.46 15.22
C ALA A 48 14.26 4.33 16.10
N LEU A 49 13.21 3.75 16.69
CA LEU A 49 12.32 4.46 17.63
C LEU A 49 13.06 4.99 18.85
N GLN A 50 13.98 4.19 19.41
CA GLN A 50 14.80 4.61 20.54
C GLN A 50 15.78 5.74 20.19
N ALA A 51 16.31 5.74 18.96
CA ALA A 51 17.17 6.82 18.46
C ALA A 51 16.39 8.14 18.26
N VAL A 52 15.13 8.06 17.80
CA VAL A 52 14.25 9.23 17.66
C VAL A 52 13.90 9.82 19.03
N ALA A 53 13.49 8.99 20.00
CA ALA A 53 13.18 9.45 21.35
C ALA A 53 14.38 10.14 22.02
N ARG A 54 15.58 9.59 21.87
CA ARG A 54 16.82 10.18 22.42
C ARG A 54 17.19 11.51 21.75
N ARG A 55 16.82 11.70 20.48
CA ARG A 55 17.02 12.97 19.76
C ARG A 55 16.03 14.03 20.27
N GLU A 56 14.77 13.67 20.46
CA GLU A 56 13.74 14.57 21.01
C GLU A 56 14.06 15.01 22.44
N GLU A 57 14.55 14.11 23.29
CA GLU A 57 15.00 14.46 24.65
C GLU A 57 16.20 15.41 24.65
N ARG A 58 17.15 15.22 23.72
CA ARG A 58 18.30 16.11 23.58
C ARG A 58 17.91 17.49 23.05
N GLU A 59 16.93 17.55 22.15
CA GLU A 59 16.37 18.80 21.63
C GLU A 59 15.53 19.54 22.70
N ARG A 60 14.86 18.81 23.62
CA ARG A 60 14.19 19.42 24.79
C ARG A 60 15.18 19.92 25.84
N ALA A 61 16.22 19.14 26.15
CA ALA A 61 17.25 19.54 27.11
C ALA A 61 18.10 20.73 26.61
N ALA A 62 18.27 20.88 25.29
CA ALA A 62 18.93 22.06 24.71
C ALA A 62 18.08 23.34 24.76
N LYS A 63 16.78 23.24 25.07
CA LYS A 63 15.86 24.39 25.22
C LYS A 63 15.66 24.83 26.67
N THR A 64 16.10 24.04 27.64
CA THR A 64 15.96 24.35 29.07
C THR A 64 17.34 24.63 29.68
N GLU A 65 17.60 25.92 29.94
CA GLU A 65 18.58 26.54 30.87
C GLU A 65 19.96 27.02 30.33
N PRO A 66 20.49 28.20 30.77
CA PRO A 66 20.01 29.04 31.88
C PRO A 66 19.67 30.51 31.52
N GLU A 67 18.48 30.96 31.89
CA GLU A 67 18.25 32.33 32.37
C GLU A 67 17.67 32.24 33.80
N SER A 68 18.48 32.58 34.79
CA SER A 68 18.18 32.72 36.23
C SER A 68 18.50 34.18 36.63
N GLU A 69 17.78 34.97 37.43
CA GLU A 69 16.68 34.91 38.42
C GLU A 69 16.28 36.41 38.78
N PRO A 70 15.48 36.81 39.81
CA PRO A 70 14.00 36.80 39.97
C PRO A 70 13.32 38.17 40.41
N THR A 71 11.98 38.26 40.23
CA THR A 71 10.82 39.07 40.79
C THR A 71 10.97 40.16 41.89
N PRO A 72 10.07 41.19 42.06
CA PRO A 72 8.59 41.03 42.25
C PRO A 72 7.58 42.13 41.78
N GLU A 73 6.32 41.67 41.64
CA GLU A 73 4.96 42.26 41.93
C GLU A 73 4.77 43.80 41.85
N VAL A 74 3.75 44.42 41.23
CA VAL A 74 2.26 44.37 41.31
C VAL A 74 1.78 45.19 40.06
N GLU A 75 0.70 44.86 39.34
CA GLU A 75 -0.60 45.58 39.39
C GLU A 75 -1.52 44.97 38.32
N GLN A 76 -2.71 44.56 38.77
CA GLN A 76 -3.87 44.32 37.90
C GLN A 76 -4.46 45.69 37.60
N GLU A 77 -4.75 45.99 36.33
CA GLU A 77 -5.99 46.64 35.90
C GLU A 77 -5.99 46.85 34.38
N ASP A 78 -7.15 46.57 33.80
CA ASP A 78 -7.67 47.07 32.52
C ASP A 78 -6.90 46.73 31.24
N THR A 79 -7.47 45.84 30.43
CA THR A 79 -7.99 46.16 29.08
C THR A 79 -8.51 44.89 28.40
N HIS A 80 -9.79 44.56 28.63
CA HIS A 80 -10.56 43.71 27.71
C HIS A 80 -10.85 44.51 26.43
N LYS A 81 -9.83 44.78 25.61
CA LYS A 81 -10.02 45.39 24.28
C LYS A 81 -8.84 45.26 23.30
N GLU A 82 -7.91 44.33 23.53
CA GLU A 82 -6.78 44.12 22.60
C GLU A 82 -6.59 42.63 22.24
N GLU A 83 -7.39 41.72 22.79
CA GLU A 83 -7.28 40.27 22.52
C GLU A 83 -8.01 39.83 21.24
N GLU A 84 -8.78 40.71 20.58
CA GLU A 84 -9.57 40.34 19.39
C GLU A 84 -8.79 40.44 18.07
N GLU A 85 -7.61 41.08 18.03
CA GLU A 85 -6.87 41.29 16.77
C GLU A 85 -5.72 40.28 16.52
N GLU A 86 -5.29 39.49 17.51
CA GLU A 86 -4.24 38.46 17.32
C GLU A 86 -4.80 37.06 16.96
N GLU A 87 -6.11 36.82 17.08
CA GLU A 87 -6.71 35.52 16.73
C GLU A 87 -6.91 35.30 15.22
N GLU A 88 -6.72 36.32 14.38
CA GLU A 88 -6.93 36.19 12.93
C GLU A 88 -5.74 35.59 12.18
N GLU A 89 -4.51 35.63 12.70
CA GLU A 89 -3.33 35.23 11.89
C GLU A 89 -2.90 33.76 12.06
N SER A 90 -3.62 32.94 12.84
CA SER A 90 -3.29 31.51 12.90
C SER A 90 -4.45 30.58 13.20
N LYS A 91 -5.64 30.88 12.65
CA LYS A 91 -6.70 29.87 12.58
C LYS A 91 -6.27 28.78 11.59
N ARG A 92 -5.51 27.80 12.10
CA ARG A 92 -5.08 26.61 11.36
C ARG A 92 -6.30 26.09 10.63
N GLU A 93 -6.27 26.09 9.29
CA GLU A 93 -7.35 25.47 8.51
C GLU A 93 -7.44 24.00 8.94
N VAL A 94 -8.39 23.71 9.82
CA VAL A 94 -8.63 22.35 10.28
C VAL A 94 -9.31 21.66 9.09
N PRO A 95 -8.67 20.65 8.48
CA PRO A 95 -9.27 19.97 7.35
C PRO A 95 -10.63 19.39 7.78
N THR A 96 -11.68 19.82 7.09
CA THR A 96 -13.04 19.31 7.31
C THR A 96 -13.12 17.91 6.72
N TYR A 97 -14.02 17.05 7.22
CA TYR A 97 -14.19 15.70 6.69
C TYR A 97 -14.32 15.65 5.15
N SER A 98 -14.92 16.68 4.55
CA SER A 98 -15.08 16.83 3.10
C SER A 98 -13.83 17.25 2.33
N SER A 99 -12.80 17.79 2.99
CA SER A 99 -11.56 18.21 2.32
C SER A 99 -10.52 17.09 2.22
N VAL A 100 -10.72 15.98 2.94
CA VAL A 100 -9.78 14.86 2.96
C VAL A 100 -10.21 13.80 1.94
N GLU A 101 -9.48 13.71 0.83
CA GLU A 101 -9.69 12.67 -0.18
C GLU A 101 -9.06 11.33 0.27
N ALA A 102 -9.72 10.22 -0.07
CA ALA A 102 -9.23 8.90 0.26
C ALA A 102 -7.94 8.59 -0.54
N PRO A 103 -6.92 7.97 0.10
CA PRO A 103 -5.72 7.58 -0.60
C PRO A 103 -6.02 6.49 -1.65
N PRO A 104 -5.26 6.43 -2.76
CA PRO A 104 -5.49 5.45 -3.80
C PRO A 104 -5.22 4.02 -3.32
N SER A 105 -5.92 3.04 -3.90
CA SER A 105 -5.77 1.64 -3.52
C SER A 105 -4.44 1.05 -4.01
N LEU A 106 -3.67 0.42 -3.10
CA LEU A 106 -2.42 -0.29 -3.45
C LEU A 106 -2.64 -1.74 -3.92
N ARG A 107 -3.86 -2.27 -3.78
CA ARG A 107 -4.18 -3.65 -4.15
C ARG A 107 -4.48 -3.72 -5.64
N PRO A 108 -3.96 -4.73 -6.38
CA PRO A 108 -4.29 -4.87 -7.79
C PRO A 108 -5.80 -5.14 -7.95
N ALA A 109 -6.44 -4.37 -8.81
CA ALA A 109 -7.85 -4.54 -9.13
C ALA A 109 -8.11 -5.86 -9.85
N LYS A 110 -9.22 -6.53 -9.52
CA LYS A 110 -9.69 -7.71 -10.26
C LYS A 110 -10.29 -7.26 -11.58
N LYS A 111 -10.05 -8.04 -12.64
CA LYS A 111 -10.58 -7.77 -13.97
C LYS A 111 -11.87 -8.57 -14.19
N TYR A 112 -12.92 -7.86 -14.55
CA TYR A 112 -14.22 -8.42 -14.90
C TYR A 112 -14.53 -8.10 -16.36
N CYS A 113 -15.40 -8.92 -16.95
CA CYS A 113 -15.87 -8.77 -18.31
C CYS A 113 -16.84 -7.60 -18.37
N ASP A 114 -16.65 -6.71 -19.34
CA ASP A 114 -17.46 -5.48 -19.46
C ASP A 114 -18.90 -5.78 -19.91
N VAL A 115 -19.13 -6.94 -20.54
CA VAL A 115 -20.44 -7.36 -21.05
C VAL A 115 -21.21 -8.20 -20.03
N THR A 116 -20.57 -9.22 -19.43
CA THR A 116 -21.25 -10.21 -18.58
C THR A 116 -20.98 -10.05 -17.08
N GLY A 117 -19.96 -9.28 -16.68
CA GLY A 117 -19.57 -9.13 -15.28
C GLY A 117 -18.82 -10.33 -14.67
N LEU A 118 -18.61 -11.42 -15.42
CA LEU A 118 -17.79 -12.56 -14.97
C LEU A 118 -16.30 -12.17 -14.92
N VAL A 119 -15.47 -12.94 -14.21
CA VAL A 119 -14.02 -12.67 -14.16
C VAL A 119 -13.41 -12.77 -15.56
N ALA A 120 -12.75 -11.73 -16.05
CA ALA A 120 -12.18 -11.72 -17.40
C ALA A 120 -10.66 -12.01 -17.37
N PRO A 121 -10.22 -13.19 -17.86
CA PRO A 121 -8.80 -13.49 -18.02
C PRO A 121 -8.19 -12.82 -19.26
N TYR A 122 -8.98 -12.38 -20.23
CA TYR A 122 -8.50 -11.87 -21.52
C TYR A 122 -8.96 -10.43 -21.81
N THR A 123 -8.26 -9.77 -22.73
CA THR A 123 -8.54 -8.39 -23.15
C THR A 123 -8.29 -8.25 -24.65
N ASP A 124 -9.18 -7.55 -25.33
CA ASP A 124 -9.12 -7.35 -26.78
C ASP A 124 -8.10 -6.28 -27.16
N PRO A 125 -7.22 -6.54 -28.14
CA PRO A 125 -6.24 -5.54 -28.59
C PRO A 125 -6.86 -4.41 -29.41
N LYS A 126 -8.05 -4.62 -30.01
CA LYS A 126 -8.73 -3.63 -30.86
C LYS A 126 -9.60 -2.67 -30.05
N SER A 127 -10.47 -3.21 -29.22
CA SER A 127 -11.47 -2.44 -28.44
C SER A 127 -11.05 -2.20 -26.99
N THR A 128 -9.99 -2.85 -26.49
CA THR A 128 -9.57 -2.83 -25.07
C THR A 128 -10.64 -3.32 -24.08
N LEU A 129 -11.68 -3.99 -24.59
CA LEU A 129 -12.72 -4.64 -23.79
C LEU A 129 -12.20 -5.94 -23.18
N ARG A 130 -12.68 -6.25 -21.98
CA ARG A 130 -12.33 -7.45 -21.22
C ARG A 130 -13.41 -8.51 -21.43
N TYR A 131 -13.00 -9.75 -21.70
CA TYR A 131 -13.92 -10.85 -21.99
C TYR A 131 -13.55 -12.14 -21.23
N HIS A 132 -14.57 -12.98 -21.01
CA HIS A 132 -14.43 -14.25 -20.28
C HIS A 132 -14.21 -15.45 -21.20
N SER A 133 -15.08 -15.61 -22.20
CA SER A 133 -15.14 -16.77 -23.11
C SER A 133 -15.08 -16.34 -24.57
N VAL A 134 -14.87 -17.32 -25.46
CA VAL A 134 -14.81 -17.12 -26.92
C VAL A 134 -16.15 -16.58 -27.46
N GLU A 135 -17.27 -17.04 -26.91
CA GLU A 135 -18.62 -16.59 -27.30
C GLU A 135 -18.79 -15.07 -27.10
N VAL A 136 -18.30 -14.54 -25.97
CA VAL A 136 -18.36 -13.10 -25.70
C VAL A 136 -17.46 -12.33 -26.68
N TYR A 137 -16.30 -12.90 -27.05
CA TYR A 137 -15.41 -12.28 -28.03
C TYR A 137 -16.03 -12.22 -29.43
N GLU A 138 -16.79 -13.24 -29.84
CA GLU A 138 -17.52 -13.24 -31.10
C GLU A 138 -18.59 -12.13 -31.14
N ILE A 139 -19.28 -11.91 -30.02
CA ILE A 139 -20.23 -10.79 -29.88
C ILE A 139 -19.51 -9.45 -29.98
N ILE A 140 -18.38 -9.28 -29.27
CA ILE A 140 -17.60 -8.02 -29.30
C ILE A 140 -17.09 -7.72 -30.71
N LYS A 141 -16.70 -8.74 -31.49
CA LYS A 141 -16.29 -8.57 -32.90
C LYS A 141 -17.41 -8.04 -33.80
N GLN A 142 -18.65 -8.34 -33.47
CA GLN A 142 -19.83 -7.92 -34.23
C GLN A 142 -20.36 -6.55 -33.78
N PHE A 143 -19.75 -5.91 -32.76
CA PHE A 143 -20.14 -4.59 -32.33
C PHE A 143 -19.98 -3.56 -33.44
N GLY A 144 -21.02 -2.74 -33.60
CA GLY A 144 -20.98 -1.55 -34.44
C GLY A 144 -20.02 -0.49 -33.88
N PRO A 145 -19.62 0.48 -34.70
CA PRO A 145 -18.73 1.56 -34.27
C PRO A 145 -19.36 2.35 -33.11
N GLY A 146 -18.59 2.55 -32.02
CA GLY A 146 -18.99 3.37 -30.87
C GLY A 146 -19.64 2.63 -29.70
N VAL A 147 -20.07 1.38 -29.90
CA VAL A 147 -20.62 0.55 -28.80
C VAL A 147 -19.51 0.18 -27.80
N ASP A 148 -18.31 -0.07 -28.30
CA ASP A 148 -17.10 -0.27 -27.51
C ASP A 148 -16.80 0.88 -26.55
N ASN A 149 -16.88 2.12 -27.04
CA ASN A 149 -16.69 3.32 -26.22
C ASN A 149 -17.78 3.47 -25.16
N ALA A 150 -19.02 3.08 -25.44
CA ALA A 150 -20.09 3.09 -24.46
C ALA A 150 -19.77 2.15 -23.28
N TYR A 151 -19.32 0.92 -23.55
CA TYR A 151 -18.90 -0.01 -22.50
C TYR A 151 -17.65 0.46 -21.74
N LEU A 152 -16.66 1.03 -22.43
CA LEU A 152 -15.47 1.61 -21.78
C LEU A 152 -15.82 2.80 -20.88
N SER A 153 -16.81 3.61 -21.25
CA SER A 153 -17.26 4.76 -20.46
C SER A 153 -17.85 4.34 -19.12
N LEU A 154 -18.60 3.22 -19.10
CA LEU A 154 -19.13 2.65 -17.85
C LEU A 154 -18.01 2.18 -16.92
N ARG A 155 -16.89 1.70 -17.48
CA ARG A 155 -15.71 1.30 -16.71
C ARG A 155 -14.90 2.51 -16.20
N GLY A 156 -15.10 3.69 -16.78
CA GLY A 156 -14.28 4.89 -16.53
C GLY A 156 -12.99 4.94 -17.35
N ASP A 157 -12.83 4.05 -18.33
CA ASP A 157 -11.66 3.97 -19.22
C ASP A 157 -11.93 4.62 -20.58
N ALA A 158 -13.05 5.33 -20.76
CA ALA A 158 -13.34 6.00 -22.02
C ALA A 158 -12.29 7.08 -22.30
N SER A 159 -11.43 6.82 -23.29
CA SER A 159 -10.58 7.83 -23.89
C SER A 159 -11.44 8.72 -24.80
N GLN A 160 -12.23 9.60 -24.21
CA GLN A 160 -12.68 10.78 -24.95
C GLN A 160 -11.42 11.59 -25.23
N ILE A 161 -10.89 11.48 -26.45
CA ILE A 161 -9.88 12.40 -26.95
C ILE A 161 -10.52 13.79 -26.87
N LYS A 162 -10.05 14.62 -25.94
CA LYS A 162 -10.40 16.04 -25.86
C LYS A 162 -9.74 16.80 -27.00
#